data_AF-E4Q669-F1
#
_entry.id   AF-E4Q669-F1
#
_cell.length_a   1.000
_cell.length_b   1.000
_cell.length_c   1.000
_cell.angle_alpha   90.00
_cell.angle_beta   90.00
_cell.angle_gamma   90.00
#
_symmetry.space_group_name_H-M   'P 1'
#
loop_
_entity.id
_entity.type
_entity.pdbx_description
1 polymer ?
#
loop_
_entity_poly.entity_id
_entity_poly.type
_entity_poly.pdbx_seq_one_letter_code
_entity_poly.pdbx_strand_id
1 'polypeptide(L)'
;MRIYDSSEDDIYYSYYSTILAYGLNEQELITLNKCIENLSVYDKLKGKETKIKLYFADVLEDIFGIPHFLAFINFAVIDHEDKYKLFQFWKECEEPLPPELAEFEDELKDLKNPTTYIINSSEVPDYSIQNIYFKENIFSDPEKLRLTILSVIKDNEGVGRRACESSIRLRRVLLMYKCLMKGEVLTKERLDEMLYPDTISKRMFYRDLRIINEIEEGKVVFDKNLKGYVLKG
;
A
#
# COMPACT_ATOMS: atom_id res chain seq x y z
N MET A 1 -32.08 9.63 0.92
CA MET A 1 -31.36 8.97 2.02
C MET A 1 -31.67 7.47 2.03
N ARG A 2 -30.81 6.65 1.44
CA ARG A 2 -30.84 5.19 1.59
C ARG A 2 -29.40 4.68 1.69
N ILE A 3 -29.03 4.44 2.94
CA ILE A 3 -27.81 3.77 3.38
C ILE A 3 -28.04 2.28 3.07
N TYR A 4 -27.23 1.70 2.19
CA TYR A 4 -27.18 0.25 2.02
C TYR A 4 -26.37 -0.33 3.19
N ASP A 5 -27.08 -1.04 4.07
CA ASP A 5 -26.62 -1.90 5.17
C ASP A 5 -25.38 -1.47 5.96
N SER A 6 -25.62 -0.93 7.16
CA SER A 6 -25.23 -1.65 8.38
C SER A 6 -25.92 -1.03 9.60
N SER A 7 -26.68 -1.85 10.31
CA SER A 7 -27.18 -1.62 11.66
C SER A 7 -26.03 -1.60 12.70
N GLU A 8 -25.20 -0.55 12.69
CA GLU A 8 -24.29 -0.24 13.80
C GLU A 8 -24.28 1.28 14.05
N ASP A 9 -24.61 1.67 15.28
CA ASP A 9 -24.78 3.02 15.83
C ASP A 9 -23.50 3.89 15.85
N ASP A 10 -22.65 3.83 14.84
CA ASP A 10 -21.39 4.57 14.84
C ASP A 10 -21.15 5.21 13.47
N ILE A 11 -21.68 6.43 13.30
CA ILE A 11 -21.40 7.37 12.18
C ILE A 11 -19.97 7.93 12.32
N TYR A 12 -19.04 7.07 12.70
CA TYR A 12 -17.63 7.39 12.80
C TYR A 12 -16.93 6.86 11.56
N TYR A 13 -16.40 7.81 10.78
CA TYR A 13 -15.49 7.58 9.67
C TYR A 13 -14.07 7.77 10.16
N SER A 14 -13.19 6.88 9.74
CA SER A 14 -11.76 6.95 10.04
C SER A 14 -10.95 6.78 8.77
N TYR A 15 -9.73 7.34 8.79
CA TYR A 15 -8.75 7.09 7.73
C TYR A 15 -8.63 5.58 7.48
N TYR A 16 -8.51 4.76 8.53
CA TYR A 16 -8.24 3.33 8.39
C TYR A 16 -9.35 2.51 7.76
N SER A 17 -10.62 2.90 7.91
CA SER A 17 -11.77 2.05 7.53
C SER A 17 -12.71 2.66 6.50
N THR A 18 -12.41 3.87 6.00
CA THR A 18 -13.32 4.57 5.08
C THR A 18 -12.73 4.65 3.67
N ILE A 19 -13.54 4.26 2.69
CA ILE A 19 -13.34 4.54 1.27
C ILE A 19 -14.29 5.66 0.87
N LEU A 20 -13.79 6.70 0.23
CA LEU A 20 -14.60 7.80 -0.31
C LEU A 20 -14.94 7.54 -1.79
N ALA A 21 -16.19 7.73 -2.17
CA ALA A 21 -16.66 7.68 -3.55
C ALA A 21 -17.41 8.97 -3.88
N TYR A 22 -16.89 9.75 -4.83
CA TYR A 22 -17.47 11.01 -5.25
C TYR A 22 -17.96 10.93 -6.69
N GLY A 23 -19.23 11.23 -6.92
CA GLY A 23 -19.80 11.32 -8.27
C GLY A 23 -19.86 10.00 -9.04
N LEU A 24 -19.71 8.85 -8.36
CA LEU A 24 -19.84 7.53 -8.97
C LEU A 24 -21.30 7.22 -9.30
N ASN A 25 -21.53 6.52 -10.39
CA ASN A 25 -22.86 6.04 -10.74
C ASN A 25 -23.26 4.80 -9.92
N GLU A 26 -24.54 4.44 -9.97
CA GLU A 26 -25.08 3.32 -9.18
C GLU A 26 -24.36 1.98 -9.45
N GLN A 27 -24.02 1.70 -10.70
CA GLN A 27 -23.34 0.45 -11.06
C GLN A 27 -21.90 0.41 -10.52
N GLU A 28 -21.19 1.53 -10.55
CA GLU A 28 -19.86 1.68 -9.96
C GLU A 28 -19.91 1.50 -8.43
N LEU A 29 -20.89 2.10 -7.77
CA LEU A 29 -21.12 1.95 -6.32
C LEU A 29 -21.45 0.50 -5.94
N ILE A 30 -22.31 -0.17 -6.70
CA ILE A 30 -22.62 -1.60 -6.49
C ILE A 30 -21.36 -2.45 -6.65
N THR A 31 -20.56 -2.17 -7.67
CA THR A 31 -19.30 -2.89 -7.94
C THR A 31 -18.30 -2.67 -6.79
N LEU A 32 -18.16 -1.43 -6.33
CA LEU A 32 -17.28 -1.10 -5.20
C LEU A 32 -17.73 -1.79 -3.91
N ASN A 33 -19.02 -1.72 -3.60
CA ASN A 33 -19.61 -2.40 -2.43
C ASN A 33 -19.34 -3.91 -2.45
N LYS A 34 -19.55 -4.58 -3.58
CA LYS A 34 -19.23 -6.01 -3.74
C LYS A 34 -17.74 -6.31 -3.55
N CYS A 35 -16.85 -5.39 -3.91
CA CYS A 35 -15.42 -5.58 -3.72
C CYS A 35 -15.01 -5.53 -2.24
N ILE A 36 -15.81 -4.86 -1.38
CA ILE A 36 -15.47 -4.59 0.02
C ILE A 36 -16.36 -5.28 1.04
N GLU A 37 -17.47 -5.90 0.64
CA GLU A 37 -18.52 -6.45 1.52
C GLU A 37 -18.01 -7.41 2.62
N ASN A 38 -16.89 -8.09 2.37
CA ASN A 38 -16.26 -9.06 3.28
C ASN A 38 -14.86 -8.63 3.75
N LEU A 39 -14.54 -7.34 3.65
CA LEU A 39 -13.25 -6.79 4.08
C LEU A 39 -13.38 -6.07 5.42
N SER A 40 -12.40 -6.33 6.28
CA SER A 40 -12.22 -5.70 7.58
C SER A 40 -10.78 -5.24 7.74
N VAL A 41 -10.59 -4.24 8.59
CA VAL A 41 -9.29 -3.62 8.88
C VAL A 41 -9.17 -3.33 10.37
N TYR A 42 -7.95 -3.34 10.90
CA TYR A 42 -7.71 -2.85 12.25
C TYR A 42 -7.75 -1.32 12.28
N ASP A 43 -8.83 -0.76 12.81
CA ASP A 43 -8.97 0.69 12.97
C ASP A 43 -8.21 1.13 14.23
N LYS A 44 -7.07 1.82 14.05
CA LYS A 44 -6.23 2.28 15.16
C LYS A 44 -6.96 3.27 16.08
N LEU A 45 -7.90 4.06 15.56
CA LEU A 45 -8.68 5.01 16.35
C LEU A 45 -9.70 4.29 17.25
N LYS A 46 -10.28 3.18 16.76
CA LYS A 46 -11.23 2.37 17.53
C LYS A 46 -10.56 1.26 18.35
N GLY A 47 -9.29 0.95 18.08
CA GLY A 47 -8.54 -0.12 18.71
C GLY A 47 -9.09 -1.53 18.42
N LYS A 48 -9.89 -1.71 17.37
CA LYS A 48 -10.57 -2.97 17.03
C LYS A 48 -10.69 -3.18 15.53
N GLU A 49 -10.89 -4.44 15.15
CA GLU A 49 -11.26 -4.81 13.78
C GLU A 49 -12.61 -4.18 13.41
N THR A 50 -12.64 -3.49 12.28
CA THR A 50 -13.77 -2.70 11.80
C THR A 50 -14.00 -3.01 10.32
N LYS A 51 -15.26 -3.16 9.90
CA LYS A 51 -15.59 -3.35 8.49
C LYS A 51 -15.25 -2.10 7.70
N ILE A 52 -14.82 -2.29 6.46
CA ILE A 52 -14.61 -1.16 5.55
C ILE A 52 -15.97 -0.55 5.21
N LYS A 53 -16.05 0.78 5.29
CA LYS A 53 -17.23 1.56 4.96
C LYS A 53 -17.00 2.31 3.67
N LEU A 54 -18.03 2.33 2.83
CA LEU A 54 -18.10 3.23 1.69
C LEU A 54 -18.82 4.52 2.11
N TYR A 55 -18.13 5.66 2.00
CA TYR A 55 -18.73 6.98 2.09
C TYR A 55 -19.03 7.49 0.68
N PHE A 56 -20.30 7.66 0.36
CA PHE A 56 -20.71 8.28 -0.89
C PHE A 56 -20.88 9.79 -0.67
N ALA A 57 -20.02 10.57 -1.32
CA ALA A 57 -20.02 12.01 -1.27
C ALA A 57 -20.74 12.59 -2.50
N ASP A 58 -21.69 13.49 -2.26
CA ASP A 58 -22.37 14.31 -3.26
C ASP A 58 -21.99 15.80 -3.16
N VAL A 59 -21.22 16.17 -2.13
CA VAL A 59 -20.73 17.52 -1.85
C VAL A 59 -19.20 17.54 -1.97
N LEU A 60 -18.65 18.51 -2.72
CA LEU A 60 -17.21 18.56 -3.00
C LEU A 60 -16.39 18.66 -1.72
N GLU A 61 -16.90 19.40 -0.75
CA GLU A 61 -16.27 19.67 0.53
C GLU A 61 -15.94 18.39 1.32
N ASP A 62 -16.72 17.32 1.11
CA ASP A 62 -16.48 16.03 1.76
C ASP A 62 -15.18 15.37 1.31
N ILE A 63 -14.66 15.70 0.11
CA ILE A 63 -13.35 15.22 -0.37
C ILE A 63 -12.24 15.71 0.58
N PHE A 64 -12.38 16.92 1.14
CA PHE A 64 -11.40 17.50 2.07
C PHE A 64 -11.68 17.09 3.52
N GLY A 65 -12.97 16.99 3.88
CA GLY A 65 -13.39 16.88 5.28
C GLY A 65 -13.51 15.46 5.82
N ILE A 66 -13.84 14.48 4.97
CA ILE A 66 -14.09 13.12 5.43
C ILE A 66 -12.77 12.34 5.47
N PRO A 67 -12.37 11.79 6.63
CA PRO A 67 -11.15 10.98 6.71
C PRO A 67 -11.36 9.65 5.99
N HIS A 68 -10.49 9.36 5.02
CA HIS A 68 -10.54 8.15 4.21
C HIS A 68 -9.12 7.73 3.84
N PHE A 69 -8.91 6.43 3.58
CA PHE A 69 -7.62 5.94 3.10
C PHE A 69 -7.53 5.78 1.58
N LEU A 70 -8.69 5.69 0.94
CA LEU A 70 -8.82 5.45 -0.49
C LEU A 70 -10.00 6.25 -1.02
N ALA A 71 -9.79 6.95 -2.12
CA ALA A 71 -10.82 7.72 -2.80
C ALA A 71 -11.00 7.29 -4.25
N PHE A 72 -12.23 7.34 -4.73
CA PHE A 72 -12.63 7.19 -6.13
C PHE A 72 -13.45 8.42 -6.53
N ILE A 73 -12.91 9.23 -7.43
CA ILE A 73 -13.51 10.52 -7.79
C ILE A 73 -13.78 10.55 -9.29
N ASN A 74 -15.04 10.68 -9.66
CA ASN A 74 -15.44 10.87 -11.06
C ASN A 74 -15.25 12.34 -11.45
N PHE A 75 -14.22 12.64 -12.22
CA PHE A 75 -13.92 14.01 -12.64
C PHE A 75 -14.85 14.54 -13.72
N ALA A 76 -15.62 13.68 -14.39
CA ALA A 76 -16.60 14.12 -15.39
C ALA A 76 -17.75 14.94 -14.79
N VAL A 77 -18.01 14.81 -13.49
CA VAL A 77 -19.09 15.54 -12.80
C VAL A 77 -18.59 16.78 -12.03
N ILE A 78 -17.27 17.02 -12.01
CA ILE A 78 -16.67 18.18 -11.34
C ILE A 78 -16.42 19.26 -12.38
N ASP A 79 -16.82 20.49 -12.07
CA ASP A 79 -16.54 21.63 -12.93
C ASP A 79 -15.06 22.02 -12.93
N HIS A 80 -14.67 22.91 -13.84
CA HIS A 80 -13.28 23.31 -14.00
C HIS A 80 -12.76 24.10 -12.79
N GLU A 81 -13.60 24.88 -12.12
CA GLU A 81 -13.17 25.69 -10.97
C GLU A 81 -12.82 24.79 -9.79
N ASP A 82 -13.66 23.79 -9.54
CA ASP A 82 -13.49 22.84 -8.45
C ASP A 82 -12.38 21.82 -8.71
N LYS A 83 -12.17 21.40 -9.97
CA LYS A 83 -10.97 20.64 -10.35
C LYS A 83 -9.69 21.40 -10.03
N TYR A 84 -9.65 22.70 -10.35
CA TYR A 84 -8.49 23.53 -10.03
C TYR A 84 -8.27 23.62 -8.51
N LYS A 85 -9.33 23.78 -7.71
CA LYS A 85 -9.24 23.74 -6.24
C LYS A 85 -8.66 22.41 -5.73
N LEU A 86 -9.11 21.28 -6.26
CA LEU A 86 -8.57 19.95 -5.90
C LEU A 86 -7.08 19.83 -6.24
N PHE A 87 -6.67 20.30 -7.42
CA PHE A 87 -5.26 20.28 -7.82
C PHE A 87 -4.38 21.15 -6.93
N GLN A 88 -4.84 22.34 -6.51
CA GLN A 88 -4.12 23.18 -5.56
C GLN A 88 -4.04 22.52 -4.18
N PHE A 89 -5.16 22.01 -3.67
CA PHE A 89 -5.21 21.30 -2.39
C PHE A 89 -4.20 20.15 -2.35
N TRP A 90 -4.22 19.28 -3.36
CA TRP A 90 -3.30 18.15 -3.39
C TRP A 90 -1.83 18.56 -3.51
N LYS A 91 -1.55 19.66 -4.23
CA LYS A 91 -0.20 20.22 -4.30
C LYS A 91 0.26 20.75 -2.94
N GLU A 92 -0.60 21.47 -2.23
CA GLU A 92 -0.33 21.96 -0.86
C GLU A 92 -0.03 20.80 0.10
N CYS A 93 -0.75 19.68 -0.03
CA CYS A 93 -0.51 18.49 0.80
C CYS A 93 0.85 17.80 0.55
N GLU A 94 1.55 18.08 -0.55
CA GLU A 94 2.91 17.57 -0.81
C GLU A 94 3.99 18.45 -0.19
N GLU A 95 3.65 19.67 0.24
CA GLU A 95 4.62 20.57 0.84
C GLU A 95 5.09 20.02 2.20
N PRO A 96 6.38 20.22 2.55
CA PRO A 96 6.87 19.86 3.87
C PRO A 96 6.05 20.58 4.93
N LEU A 97 5.80 19.90 6.06
CA LEU A 97 5.15 20.56 7.19
C LEU A 97 6.01 21.76 7.65
N PRO A 98 5.38 22.83 8.15
CA PRO A 98 6.11 23.92 8.79
C PRO A 98 7.10 23.39 9.84
N PRO A 99 8.28 24.03 10.03
CA PRO A 99 9.28 23.57 10.98
C PRO A 99 8.75 23.32 12.40
N GLU A 100 7.73 24.08 12.81
CA GLU A 100 7.05 23.96 14.10
C GLU A 100 6.23 22.66 14.23
N LEU A 101 5.86 22.03 13.12
CA LEU A 101 5.07 20.80 13.05
C LEU A 101 5.88 19.60 12.55
N ALA A 102 7.15 19.80 12.18
CA ALA A 102 8.02 18.76 11.62
C ALA A 102 8.24 17.59 12.59
N GLU A 103 8.21 17.83 13.90
CA GLU A 103 8.36 16.77 14.91
C GLU A 103 7.18 15.77 14.95
N PHE A 104 6.00 16.19 14.47
CA PHE A 104 4.80 15.35 14.39
C PHE A 104 4.67 14.65 13.03
N GLU A 105 5.63 14.82 12.12
CA GLU A 105 5.51 14.30 10.76
C GLU A 105 5.31 12.78 10.72
N ASP A 106 5.97 12.03 11.61
CA ASP A 106 5.80 10.58 11.70
C ASP A 106 4.43 10.15 12.26
N GLU A 107 3.82 10.96 13.12
CA GLU A 107 2.49 10.72 13.68
C GLU A 107 1.39 11.10 12.69
N LEU A 108 1.64 12.11 11.85
CA LEU A 108 0.72 12.64 10.84
C LEU A 108 0.91 12.00 9.46
N LYS A 109 1.92 11.13 9.28
CA LYS A 109 2.19 10.43 8.01
C LYS A 109 1.02 9.60 7.52
N ASP A 110 0.27 8.98 8.42
CA ASP A 110 -0.95 8.23 8.09
C ASP A 110 -2.06 9.16 7.57
N LEU A 111 -1.95 10.47 7.77
CA LEU A 111 -2.87 11.49 7.23
C LEU A 111 -2.35 12.13 5.94
N LYS A 112 -1.08 11.85 5.55
CA LYS A 112 -0.48 12.38 4.33
C LYS A 112 -0.98 11.59 3.11
N ASN A 113 -2.06 12.11 2.53
CA ASN A 113 -2.64 11.78 1.23
C ASN A 113 -3.17 10.34 1.07
N PRO A 114 -4.50 10.15 1.12
CA PRO A 114 -5.11 8.88 0.72
C PRO A 114 -4.74 8.53 -0.72
N THR A 115 -4.70 7.23 -1.00
CA THR A 115 -4.62 6.78 -2.38
C THR A 115 -5.88 7.22 -3.12
N THR A 116 -5.73 8.01 -4.18
CA THR A 116 -6.87 8.63 -4.86
C THR A 116 -6.89 8.20 -6.32
N TYR A 117 -8.02 7.63 -6.76
CA TYR A 117 -8.26 7.23 -8.13
C TYR A 117 -9.18 8.24 -8.81
N ILE A 118 -8.65 8.90 -9.84
CA ILE A 118 -9.38 9.84 -10.67
C ILE A 118 -9.89 9.11 -11.90
N ILE A 119 -11.21 9.17 -12.10
CA ILE A 119 -11.94 8.45 -13.14
C ILE A 119 -12.54 9.46 -14.11
N ASN A 120 -12.63 9.10 -15.39
CA ASN A 120 -13.23 9.91 -16.44
C ASN A 120 -12.68 11.35 -16.49
N SER A 121 -11.37 11.51 -16.26
CA SER A 121 -10.74 12.82 -16.38
C SER A 121 -10.24 13.05 -17.79
N SER A 122 -10.70 14.14 -18.41
CA SER A 122 -10.09 14.72 -19.60
C SER A 122 -8.90 15.64 -19.27
N GLU A 123 -8.74 15.99 -17.99
CA GLU A 123 -7.79 16.99 -17.50
C GLU A 123 -6.81 16.33 -16.52
N VAL A 124 -5.51 16.46 -16.78
CA VAL A 124 -4.45 15.94 -15.92
C VAL A 124 -3.48 17.11 -15.66
N PRO A 125 -3.05 17.35 -14.42
CA PRO A 125 -2.10 18.40 -14.14
C PRO A 125 -0.74 18.10 -14.79
N ASP A 126 0.00 19.15 -15.16
CA ASP A 126 1.35 19.05 -15.76
C ASP A 126 2.44 18.59 -14.77
N TYR A 127 2.06 18.33 -13.52
CA TYR A 127 2.93 17.87 -12.44
C TYR A 127 2.41 16.57 -11.83
N SER A 128 3.33 15.74 -11.36
CA SER A 128 2.98 14.51 -10.66
C SER A 128 2.57 14.81 -9.23
N ILE A 129 1.46 14.24 -8.80
CA ILE A 129 1.03 14.27 -7.40
C ILE A 129 1.08 12.83 -6.86
N GLN A 130 1.77 12.63 -5.75
CA GLN A 130 1.93 11.36 -5.08
C GLN A 130 0.58 10.79 -4.65
N ASN A 131 0.43 9.47 -4.77
CA ASN A 131 -0.77 8.72 -4.42
C ASN A 131 -2.03 9.07 -5.22
N ILE A 132 -1.93 9.89 -6.28
CA ILE A 132 -3.04 10.20 -7.17
C ILE A 132 -2.84 9.50 -8.52
N TYR A 133 -3.86 8.76 -8.93
CA TYR A 133 -3.83 7.92 -10.11
C TYR A 133 -4.96 8.30 -11.07
N PHE A 134 -4.60 8.90 -12.20
CA PHE A 134 -5.50 9.15 -13.33
C PHE A 134 -5.60 7.86 -14.15
N LYS A 135 -6.46 6.92 -13.74
CA LYS A 135 -6.67 5.64 -14.43
C LYS A 135 -8.03 5.62 -15.11
N GLU A 136 -8.06 5.47 -16.42
CA GLU A 136 -9.30 5.23 -17.15
C GLU A 136 -9.91 3.88 -16.74
N ASN A 137 -11.14 3.97 -16.24
CA ASN A 137 -12.08 2.87 -15.99
C ASN A 137 -11.58 1.66 -15.17
N ILE A 138 -11.05 1.89 -13.96
CA ILE A 138 -10.73 0.79 -13.01
C ILE A 138 -11.94 -0.10 -12.68
N PHE A 139 -13.16 0.42 -12.85
CA PHE A 139 -14.42 -0.29 -12.60
C PHE A 139 -14.77 -1.32 -13.68
N SER A 140 -14.13 -1.28 -14.84
CA SER A 140 -14.30 -2.29 -15.89
C SER A 140 -13.73 -3.66 -15.52
N ASP A 141 -12.85 -3.72 -14.53
CA ASP A 141 -12.20 -4.93 -14.06
C ASP A 141 -12.36 -5.05 -12.53
N PRO A 142 -13.43 -5.75 -12.07
CA PRO A 142 -13.70 -5.93 -10.65
C PRO A 142 -12.57 -6.65 -9.90
N GLU A 143 -11.85 -7.57 -10.54
CA GLU A 143 -10.73 -8.28 -9.89
C GLU A 143 -9.58 -7.31 -9.63
N LYS A 144 -9.22 -6.49 -10.63
CA LYS A 144 -8.20 -5.46 -10.49
C LYS A 144 -8.60 -4.38 -9.48
N LEU A 145 -9.86 -3.96 -9.46
CA LEU A 145 -10.39 -3.04 -8.44
C LEU A 145 -10.22 -3.65 -7.04
N ARG A 146 -10.66 -4.89 -6.86
CA ARG A 146 -10.56 -5.60 -5.57
C ARG A 146 -9.10 -5.77 -5.12
N LEU A 147 -8.19 -6.14 -6.03
CA LEU A 147 -6.76 -6.26 -5.73
C LEU A 147 -6.13 -4.92 -5.35
N THR A 148 -6.57 -3.85 -6.02
CA THR A 148 -6.13 -2.49 -5.70
C THR A 148 -6.54 -2.10 -4.28
N ILE A 149 -7.80 -2.31 -3.92
CA ILE A 149 -8.32 -2.03 -2.56
C ILE A 149 -7.53 -2.82 -1.51
N LEU A 150 -7.33 -4.13 -1.74
CA LEU A 150 -6.51 -4.97 -0.86
C LEU A 150 -5.08 -4.47 -0.70
N SER A 151 -4.44 -3.99 -1.77
CA SER A 151 -3.08 -3.46 -1.70
C SER A 151 -3.02 -2.24 -0.80
N VAL A 152 -3.95 -1.30 -0.94
CA VAL A 152 -3.96 -0.07 -0.15
C VAL A 152 -4.26 -0.38 1.32
N ILE A 153 -5.22 -1.26 1.61
CA ILE A 153 -5.49 -1.76 2.98
C ILE A 153 -4.21 -2.32 3.59
N LYS A 154 -3.53 -3.20 2.84
CA LYS A 154 -2.31 -3.86 3.28
C LYS A 154 -1.24 -2.83 3.65
N ASP A 155 -1.07 -1.81 2.82
CA ASP A 155 -0.09 -0.74 3.05
C ASP A 155 -0.43 0.06 4.31
N ASN A 156 -1.70 0.42 4.52
CA ASN A 156 -2.18 1.17 5.70
C ASN A 156 -2.11 0.40 7.02
N GLU A 157 -2.39 -0.91 7.00
CA GLU A 157 -2.26 -1.76 8.18
C GLU A 157 -0.78 -2.06 8.53
N GLY A 158 0.16 -1.52 7.76
CA GLY A 158 1.58 -1.85 7.88
C GLY A 158 1.89 -3.30 7.45
N VAL A 159 0.94 -4.03 6.87
CA VAL A 159 1.18 -5.31 6.20
C VAL A 159 1.96 -5.07 4.89
N GLY A 160 2.00 -3.83 4.39
CA GLY A 160 2.96 -3.34 3.40
C GLY A 160 4.40 -3.55 3.87
N ARG A 161 4.69 -3.48 5.19
CA ARG A 161 5.97 -3.94 5.74
C ARG A 161 6.16 -5.45 5.65
N ARG A 162 5.13 -6.29 5.76
CA ARG A 162 5.23 -7.75 5.52
C ARG A 162 5.36 -8.10 4.02
N ALA A 163 4.75 -7.32 3.12
CA ALA A 163 4.97 -7.40 1.67
C ALA A 163 6.39 -6.96 1.28
N CYS A 164 6.85 -5.90 1.92
CA CYS A 164 8.21 -5.40 1.85
C CYS A 164 9.18 -6.42 2.47
N GLU A 165 8.83 -7.11 3.57
CA GLU A 165 9.61 -8.23 4.12
C GLU A 165 9.70 -9.38 3.12
N SER A 166 8.60 -9.74 2.43
CA SER A 166 8.63 -10.75 1.36
C SER A 166 9.48 -10.30 0.17
N SER A 167 9.43 -9.02 -0.23
CA SER A 167 10.19 -8.47 -1.35
C SER A 167 11.68 -8.28 -1.02
N ILE A 168 12.00 -7.79 0.19
CA ILE A 168 13.34 -7.70 0.76
C ILE A 168 13.92 -9.11 0.96
N ARG A 169 13.10 -10.07 1.42
CA ARG A 169 13.49 -11.48 1.53
C ARG A 169 13.76 -12.08 0.16
N LEU A 170 12.92 -11.83 -0.84
CA LEU A 170 13.15 -12.27 -2.22
C LEU A 170 14.46 -11.70 -2.76
N ARG A 171 14.68 -10.38 -2.63
CA ARG A 171 15.94 -9.72 -3.02
C ARG A 171 17.15 -10.34 -2.31
N ARG A 172 17.04 -10.61 -1.00
CA ARG A 172 18.11 -11.21 -0.21
C ARG A 172 18.41 -12.65 -0.64
N VAL A 173 17.38 -13.47 -0.84
CA VAL A 173 17.51 -14.84 -1.36
C VAL A 173 18.16 -14.84 -2.74
N LEU A 174 17.76 -13.93 -3.64
CA LEU A 174 18.35 -13.80 -4.97
C LEU A 174 19.83 -13.38 -4.92
N LEU A 175 20.21 -12.46 -4.02
CA LEU A 175 21.60 -12.05 -3.81
C LEU A 175 22.47 -13.21 -3.28
N MET A 176 21.97 -13.92 -2.26
CA MET A 176 22.62 -15.13 -1.72
C MET A 176 22.80 -16.19 -2.81
N TYR A 177 21.78 -16.44 -3.63
CA TYR A 177 21.85 -17.43 -4.69
C TYR A 177 22.81 -17.02 -5.81
N LYS A 178 22.81 -15.75 -6.21
CA LYS A 178 23.78 -15.22 -7.19
C LYS A 178 25.23 -15.35 -6.70
N CYS A 179 25.49 -15.15 -5.42
CA CYS A 179 26.79 -15.37 -4.79
C CYS A 179 27.21 -16.84 -4.95
N LEU A 180 26.34 -17.77 -4.57
CA LEU A 180 26.58 -19.21 -4.65
C LEU A 180 26.80 -19.69 -6.10
N MET A 181 26.01 -19.21 -7.06
CA MET A 181 26.14 -19.54 -8.49
C MET A 181 27.46 -19.09 -9.11
N LYS A 182 28.12 -18.08 -8.53
CA LYS A 182 29.46 -17.64 -8.94
C LYS A 182 30.59 -18.48 -8.32
N GLY A 183 30.26 -19.51 -7.53
CA GLY A 183 31.23 -20.29 -6.78
C GLY A 183 31.81 -19.58 -5.56
N GLU A 184 31.20 -18.47 -5.13
CA GLU A 184 31.66 -17.73 -3.95
C GLU A 184 31.20 -18.41 -2.65
N VAL A 185 31.96 -18.22 -1.57
CA VAL A 185 31.63 -18.73 -0.22
C VAL A 185 30.64 -17.78 0.46
N LEU A 186 29.46 -18.29 0.79
CA LEU A 186 28.41 -17.52 1.45
C LEU A 186 28.47 -17.68 2.97
N THR A 187 28.70 -16.57 3.68
CA THR A 187 28.57 -16.45 5.14
C THR A 187 27.53 -15.39 5.50
N LYS A 188 27.13 -15.33 6.77
CA LYS A 188 26.23 -14.26 7.24
C LYS A 188 26.90 -12.90 7.11
N GLU A 189 28.16 -12.82 7.51
CA GLU A 189 28.97 -11.60 7.46
C GLU A 189 29.07 -11.08 6.03
N ARG A 190 29.32 -11.99 5.06
CA ARG A 190 29.33 -11.63 3.64
C ARG A 190 28.00 -11.10 3.15
N LEU A 191 26.90 -11.69 3.62
CA LEU A 191 25.57 -11.20 3.27
C LEU A 191 25.27 -9.82 3.88
N ASP A 192 25.67 -9.57 5.12
CA ASP A 192 25.54 -8.25 5.75
C ASP A 192 26.34 -7.19 4.97
N GLU A 193 27.56 -7.50 4.50
CA GLU A 193 28.35 -6.60 3.63
C GLU A 193 27.60 -6.25 2.33
N MET A 194 26.92 -7.22 1.72
CA MET A 194 26.15 -7.02 0.48
C MET A 194 24.86 -6.20 0.69
N LEU A 195 24.37 -6.11 1.94
CA LEU A 195 23.12 -5.45 2.31
C LEU A 195 23.33 -4.08 2.96
N TYR A 196 24.58 -3.67 3.21
CA TYR A 196 24.91 -2.41 3.90
C TYR A 196 24.10 -1.21 3.35
N PRO A 197 23.49 -0.38 4.23
CA PRO A 197 23.67 -0.32 5.69
C PRO A 197 22.88 -1.35 6.52
N ASP A 198 22.09 -2.21 5.87
CA ASP A 198 21.24 -3.17 6.58
C ASP A 198 22.02 -4.42 7.04
N THR A 199 21.62 -4.98 8.19
CA THR A 199 22.13 -6.28 8.69
C THR A 199 20.99 -7.21 9.07
N ILE A 200 21.24 -8.52 9.06
CA ILE A 200 20.23 -9.52 9.39
C ILE A 200 20.61 -10.39 10.59
N SER A 201 19.62 -11.06 11.18
CA SER A 201 19.87 -12.05 12.25
C SER A 201 20.35 -13.40 11.69
N LYS A 202 21.06 -14.19 12.50
CA LYS A 202 21.46 -15.58 12.16
C LYS A 202 20.25 -16.44 11.78
N ARG A 203 19.13 -16.29 12.49
CA ARG A 203 17.89 -17.03 12.22
C ARG A 203 17.34 -16.72 10.83
N MET A 204 17.35 -15.45 10.42
CA MET A 204 16.91 -15.05 9.08
C MET A 204 17.83 -15.60 8.00
N PHE A 205 19.15 -15.53 8.20
CA PHE A 205 20.14 -16.09 7.28
C PHE A 205 19.84 -17.57 6.98
N TYR A 206 19.71 -18.41 8.01
CA TYR A 206 19.43 -19.84 7.82
C TYR A 206 18.06 -20.11 7.20
N ARG A 207 17.05 -19.32 7.56
CA ARG A 207 15.69 -19.45 7.01
C ARG A 207 15.67 -19.16 5.51
N ASP A 208 16.49 -18.23 5.04
CA ASP A 208 16.55 -17.85 3.64
C ASP A 208 17.46 -18.77 2.83
N LEU A 209 18.57 -19.22 3.42
CA LEU A 209 19.44 -20.24 2.84
C LEU A 209 18.70 -21.55 2.58
N ARG A 210 17.79 -21.93 3.49
CA ARG A 210 16.96 -23.13 3.34
C ARG A 210 16.11 -23.09 2.06
N ILE A 211 15.60 -21.94 1.65
CA ILE A 211 14.83 -21.80 0.40
C ILE A 211 15.72 -22.18 -0.79
N ILE A 212 16.95 -21.66 -0.83
CA ILE A 212 17.91 -21.95 -1.91
C ILE A 212 18.26 -23.44 -1.92
N ASN A 213 18.47 -24.01 -0.74
CA ASN A 213 18.78 -25.44 -0.63
C ASN A 213 17.60 -26.33 -1.05
N GLU A 214 16.36 -25.90 -0.85
CA GLU A 214 15.16 -26.59 -1.35
C GLU A 214 15.06 -26.50 -2.88
N ILE A 215 15.38 -25.34 -3.47
CA ILE A 215 15.41 -25.15 -4.94
C ILE A 215 16.51 -26.00 -5.59
N GLU A 216 17.69 -26.04 -4.98
CA GLU A 216 18.86 -26.79 -5.46
C GLU A 216 18.90 -28.24 -4.97
N GLU A 217 17.76 -28.78 -4.51
CA GLU A 217 17.60 -30.18 -4.12
C GLU A 217 18.66 -30.69 -3.12
N GLY A 218 19.08 -29.85 -2.18
CA GLY A 218 20.03 -30.21 -1.12
C GLY A 218 21.51 -29.96 -1.46
N LYS A 219 21.83 -29.33 -2.60
CA LYS A 219 23.22 -29.09 -3.04
C LYS A 219 23.93 -27.94 -2.32
N VAL A 220 23.24 -27.15 -1.50
CA VAL A 220 23.86 -26.09 -0.69
C VAL A 220 24.39 -26.69 0.60
N VAL A 221 25.71 -26.77 0.71
CA VAL A 221 26.38 -27.47 1.82
C VAL A 221 27.37 -26.56 2.53
N PHE A 222 27.55 -26.81 3.83
CA PHE A 222 28.58 -26.14 4.60
C PHE A 222 29.93 -26.81 4.38
N ASP A 223 30.90 -26.07 3.85
CA ASP A 223 32.27 -26.51 3.70
C ASP A 223 33.07 -26.16 4.96
N LYS A 224 33.62 -27.19 5.63
CA LYS A 224 34.36 -27.01 6.89
C LYS A 224 35.72 -26.33 6.72
N ASN A 225 36.35 -26.47 5.55
CA ASN A 225 37.64 -25.86 5.26
C ASN A 225 37.49 -24.37 4.97
N LEU A 226 36.48 -24.01 4.18
CA LEU A 226 36.17 -22.62 3.83
C LEU A 226 35.34 -21.90 4.91
N LYS A 227 34.80 -22.65 5.89
CA LYS A 227 33.95 -22.14 6.97
C LYS A 227 32.74 -21.35 6.48
N GLY A 228 32.10 -21.82 5.41
CA GLY A 228 30.93 -21.16 4.81
C GLY A 228 30.12 -22.08 3.91
N TYR A 229 29.04 -21.55 3.33
CA TYR A 229 28.15 -22.31 2.45
C TYR A 229 28.56 -22.17 0.99
N VAL A 230 28.51 -23.28 0.26
CA VAL A 230 28.82 -23.36 -1.18
C VAL A 230 27.75 -24.18 -1.89
N LEU A 231 27.57 -23.92 -3.18
CA LEU A 231 26.75 -24.76 -4.04
C LEU A 231 27.63 -25.83 -4.69
N LYS A 232 27.33 -27.11 -4.45
CA LYS A 232 28.01 -28.21 -5.13
C LYS A 232 27.38 -28.43 -6.51
N GLY A 233 28.22 -28.43 -7.55
CA GLY A 233 27.84 -28.83 -8.91
C GLY A 233 27.50 -30.31 -8.99
#